data_AF-A0A224Z3H8-F1
#
_entry.id   AF-A0A224Z3H8-F1
#
_cell.length_a   1.000
_cell.length_b   1.000
_cell.length_c   1.000
_cell.angle_alpha   90.00
_cell.angle_beta   90.00
_cell.angle_gamma   90.00
#
_symmetry.space_group_name_H-M   'P 1'
#
loop_
_entity.id
_entity.type
_entity.pdbx_description
1 polymer ?
#
loop_
_entity_poly.entity_id
_entity_poly.type
_entity_poly.pdbx_seq_one_letter_code
_entity_poly.pdbx_strand_id
1 'polypeptide(L)'
;MAAGTLSPFVYWAQNDSKLFLRVDLRNVKVPDIEATTSGLSFCAYGVGARGEEKYTFLLDFYAPVNPDGCEYRVNDRQVDIQITKEKSDPWPQLLSADSPKPAWLKVDFDKLQTEDDEDELSEDDNQLRNFYESQHYSPGSRTSPPSWNRKRRGQERKTEEFRKVYLFLYNLFQFVGFLYVGLVMLIRYSRDGEYSMAGTWEAVGKAMRLVICLQLLEVLHPMLGYTRGSFLHPMVLVGGRIFMVFAMIDAEPRMQTKPVVFYL
;
A
#
# COMPACT_ATOMS: atom_id res chain seq x y z
N MET A 1 42.89 24.57 -23.37
CA MET A 1 42.42 23.80 -22.20
C MET A 1 40.91 23.72 -22.30
N ALA A 2 40.35 22.53 -22.52
CA ALA A 2 38.90 22.37 -22.64
C ALA A 2 38.27 22.69 -21.28
N ALA A 3 37.54 23.81 -21.19
CA ALA A 3 36.77 24.16 -20.01
C ALA A 3 35.79 23.01 -19.74
N GLY A 4 36.01 22.27 -18.65
CA GLY A 4 35.14 21.16 -18.30
C GLY A 4 33.73 21.67 -18.05
N THR A 5 32.78 21.21 -18.86
CA THR A 5 31.37 21.53 -18.72
C THR A 5 30.88 21.10 -17.34
N LEU A 6 30.51 22.05 -16.48
CA LEU A 6 29.98 21.76 -15.16
C LEU A 6 28.48 21.52 -15.25
N SER A 7 28.02 20.38 -14.75
CA SER A 7 26.59 20.06 -14.70
C SER A 7 26.07 20.16 -13.26
N PRO A 8 24.94 20.84 -13.04
CA PRO A 8 24.33 20.96 -11.72
C PRO A 8 23.62 19.65 -11.35
N PHE A 9 23.29 19.46 -10.07
CA PHE A 9 22.38 18.38 -9.70
C PHE A 9 20.97 18.72 -10.18
N VAL A 10 20.37 17.78 -10.90
CA VAL A 10 19.00 17.93 -11.43
C VAL A 10 18.16 16.78 -10.90
N TYR A 11 17.02 17.12 -10.31
CA TYR A 11 16.04 16.19 -9.81
C TYR A 11 14.85 16.19 -10.76
N TRP A 12 14.34 15.02 -11.14
CA TRP A 12 13.19 14.94 -12.04
C TRP A 12 12.04 14.12 -11.47
N ALA A 13 10.82 14.57 -11.74
CA ALA A 13 9.57 13.87 -11.48
C ALA A 13 8.63 14.03 -12.69
N GLN A 14 7.54 13.28 -12.70
CA GLN A 14 6.54 13.35 -13.76
C GLN A 14 5.16 13.06 -13.20
N ASN A 15 4.15 13.61 -13.85
CA ASN A 15 2.76 13.20 -13.75
C ASN A 15 2.33 12.61 -15.10
N ASP A 16 1.05 12.26 -15.25
CA ASP A 16 0.51 11.75 -16.52
C ASP A 16 0.70 12.75 -17.68
N SER A 17 0.57 14.06 -17.42
CA SER A 17 0.60 15.11 -18.46
C SER A 17 1.85 16.02 -18.45
N LYS A 18 2.61 16.06 -17.36
CA LYS A 18 3.70 17.04 -17.16
C LYS A 18 4.98 16.39 -16.65
N LEU A 19 6.12 17.00 -16.95
CA LEU A 19 7.44 16.71 -16.40
C LEU A 19 7.85 17.86 -15.49
N PHE A 20 8.53 17.52 -14.40
CA PHE A 20 9.08 18.48 -13.45
C PHE A 20 10.58 18.25 -13.33
N LEU A 21 11.37 19.29 -13.52
CA LEU A 21 12.81 19.29 -13.31
C LEU A 21 13.15 20.35 -12.28
N ARG A 22 13.84 19.97 -11.23
CA ARG A 22 14.36 20.86 -10.20
C ARG A 22 15.88 20.88 -10.30
N VAL A 23 16.43 22.02 -10.69
CA VAL A 23 17.87 22.25 -10.82
C VAL A 23 18.36 22.89 -9.54
N ASP A 24 19.26 22.19 -8.82
CA ASP A 24 19.87 22.67 -7.58
C ASP A 24 21.03 23.64 -7.89
N LEU A 25 20.65 24.87 -8.19
CA LEU A 25 21.53 26.01 -8.43
C LEU A 25 21.00 27.22 -7.67
N ARG A 26 21.87 27.82 -6.85
CA ARG A 26 21.54 29.01 -6.06
C ARG A 26 21.96 30.28 -6.77
N ASN A 27 21.29 31.39 -6.46
CA ASN A 27 21.59 32.73 -6.99
C ASN A 27 21.67 32.78 -8.53
N VAL A 28 20.76 32.04 -9.19
CA VAL A 28 20.68 32.05 -10.66
C VAL A 28 20.10 33.39 -11.11
N LYS A 29 20.85 34.11 -11.97
CA LYS A 29 20.40 35.42 -12.48
C LYS A 29 19.33 35.27 -13.57
N VAL A 30 19.75 34.78 -14.74
CA VAL A 30 18.88 34.55 -15.89
C VAL A 30 19.31 33.22 -16.49
N PRO A 31 18.52 32.14 -16.34
CA PRO A 31 18.81 30.88 -17.00
C PRO A 31 18.41 30.98 -18.47
N ASP A 32 19.26 30.45 -19.34
CA ASP A 32 18.99 30.22 -20.75
C ASP A 32 18.48 28.79 -20.90
N ILE A 33 17.20 28.65 -21.23
CA ILE A 33 16.48 27.37 -21.27
C ILE A 33 15.83 27.25 -22.63
N GLU A 34 16.31 26.30 -23.43
CA GLU A 34 15.76 26.02 -24.75
C GLU A 34 15.13 24.63 -24.74
N ALA A 35 13.80 24.59 -24.82
CA ALA A 35 13.05 23.36 -24.99
C ALA A 35 12.88 23.05 -26.47
N THR A 36 13.33 21.86 -26.89
CA THR A 36 13.10 21.30 -28.22
C THR A 36 12.08 20.16 -28.11
N THR A 37 11.44 19.80 -29.22
CA THR A 37 10.50 18.67 -29.26
C THR A 37 11.10 17.38 -28.69
N SER A 38 12.40 17.16 -28.83
CA SER A 38 13.09 15.94 -28.39
C SER A 38 13.99 16.10 -27.16
N GLY A 39 14.10 17.29 -26.57
CA GLY A 39 15.08 17.51 -25.50
C GLY A 39 15.05 18.90 -24.88
N LEU A 40 15.92 19.11 -23.90
CA LEU A 40 16.06 20.37 -23.17
C LEU A 40 17.53 20.75 -23.03
N SER A 41 17.87 21.95 -23.45
CA SER A 41 19.16 22.59 -23.18
C SER A 41 19.01 23.59 -22.03
N PHE A 42 19.92 23.53 -21.07
CA PHE A 42 19.96 24.45 -19.94
C PHE A 42 21.36 25.04 -19.79
N CYS A 43 21.42 26.36 -19.59
CA CYS A 43 22.65 27.09 -19.37
C CYS A 43 22.41 28.23 -18.38
N ALA A 44 23.11 28.24 -17.25
CA ALA A 44 22.94 29.29 -16.25
C ALA A 44 24.24 29.55 -15.46
N TYR A 45 24.39 30.80 -15.02
CA TYR A 45 25.41 31.17 -14.03
C TYR A 45 24.78 31.12 -12.64
N GLY A 46 25.43 30.41 -11.72
CA GLY A 46 24.95 30.29 -10.35
C GLY A 46 25.94 29.55 -9.45
N VAL A 47 25.56 29.40 -8.18
CA VAL A 47 26.35 28.71 -7.17
C VAL A 47 25.85 27.27 -7.04
N GLY A 48 26.67 26.32 -7.48
CA GLY A 48 26.41 24.89 -7.36
C GLY A 48 27.44 24.17 -6.47
N ALA A 49 27.50 22.85 -6.56
CA ALA A 49 28.39 22.02 -5.74
C ALA A 49 29.89 22.33 -5.92
N ARG A 50 30.28 22.96 -7.04
CA ARG A 50 31.69 23.33 -7.34
C ARG A 50 31.94 24.83 -7.22
N GLY A 51 31.02 25.59 -6.63
CA GLY A 51 31.11 27.04 -6.48
C GLY A 51 30.32 27.81 -7.55
N GLU A 52 30.60 29.11 -7.64
CA GLU A 52 29.96 30.05 -8.57
C GLU A 52 30.60 29.94 -9.96
N GLU A 53 29.92 29.25 -10.86
CA GLU A 53 30.44 28.98 -12.20
C GLU A 53 29.29 28.92 -13.23
N LYS A 54 29.66 28.78 -14.50
CA LYS A 54 28.69 28.47 -15.56
C LYS A 54 28.34 26.98 -15.53
N TYR A 55 27.07 26.68 -15.30
CA TYR A 55 26.53 25.32 -15.30
C TYR A 55 25.68 25.09 -16.55
N THR A 56 25.85 23.94 -17.19
CA THR A 56 25.05 23.56 -18.36
C THR A 56 24.82 22.06 -18.43
N PHE A 57 23.68 21.68 -18.99
CA PHE A 57 23.33 20.31 -19.30
C PHE A 57 22.41 20.23 -20.52
N LEU A 58 22.41 19.06 -21.16
CA LEU A 58 21.53 18.71 -22.25
C LEU A 58 20.84 17.40 -21.90
N LEU A 59 19.52 17.35 -22.08
CA LEU A 59 18.70 16.15 -21.86
C LEU A 59 17.99 15.79 -23.16
N ASP A 60 18.20 14.57 -23.64
CA ASP A 60 17.41 13.99 -24.73
C ASP A 60 16.27 13.18 -24.13
N PHE A 61 15.03 13.61 -24.39
CA PHE A 61 13.84 13.03 -23.78
C PHE A 61 13.45 11.68 -24.39
N TYR A 62 12.78 10.85 -23.59
CA TYR A 62 12.27 9.55 -24.02
C TYR A 62 11.22 9.65 -25.14
N ALA A 63 10.33 10.64 -25.05
CA ALA A 63 9.25 10.87 -26.00
C ALA A 63 9.11 12.38 -26.26
N PRO A 64 8.44 12.79 -27.35
CA PRO A 64 8.35 14.20 -27.69
C PRO A 64 7.56 15.02 -26.66
N VAL A 65 8.01 16.26 -26.45
CA VAL A 65 7.40 17.25 -25.55
C VAL A 65 6.92 18.46 -26.33
N ASN A 66 5.97 19.20 -25.76
CA ASN A 66 5.51 20.46 -26.32
C ASN A 66 6.47 21.59 -25.92
N PRO A 67 7.23 22.20 -26.86
CA PRO A 67 8.17 23.28 -26.53
C PRO A 67 7.45 24.54 -26.02
N ASP A 68 6.23 24.82 -26.49
CA ASP A 68 5.44 25.98 -26.08
C ASP A 68 4.87 25.83 -24.65
N GLY A 69 4.82 24.59 -24.14
CA GLY A 69 4.35 24.25 -22.79
C GLY A 69 5.47 24.17 -21.75
N CYS A 70 6.63 24.80 -22.01
CA CYS A 70 7.76 24.87 -21.11
C CYS A 70 7.67 26.14 -20.24
N GLU A 71 7.40 25.96 -18.95
CA GLU A 71 7.38 27.02 -17.95
C GLU A 71 8.57 26.84 -17.00
N TYR A 72 9.19 27.93 -16.56
CA TYR A 72 10.23 27.87 -15.55
C TYR A 72 10.03 28.94 -14.47
N ARG A 73 10.50 28.62 -13.27
CA ARG A 73 10.47 29.49 -12.10
C ARG A 73 11.84 29.47 -11.44
N VAL A 74 12.44 30.65 -11.33
CA VAL A 74 13.72 30.83 -10.63
C VAL A 74 13.41 31.19 -9.17
N ASN A 75 13.95 30.42 -8.24
CA ASN A 75 13.97 30.73 -6.81
C ASN A 75 15.42 30.98 -6.38
N ASP A 76 15.63 31.59 -5.20
CA ASP A 76 16.99 31.89 -4.70
C ASP A 76 17.88 30.64 -4.54
N ARG A 77 17.24 29.47 -4.36
CA ARG A 77 17.93 28.20 -4.06
C ARG A 77 17.90 27.19 -5.21
N GLN A 78 16.98 27.32 -6.16
CA GLN A 78 16.75 26.32 -7.20
C GLN A 78 16.04 26.92 -8.41
N VAL A 79 16.14 26.25 -9.55
CA VAL A 79 15.34 26.56 -10.75
C VAL A 79 14.39 25.39 -11.00
N ASP A 80 13.09 25.68 -10.94
CA ASP A 80 12.03 24.71 -11.21
C ASP A 80 11.57 24.87 -12.66
N ILE A 81 11.61 23.80 -13.44
CA ILE A 81 11.20 23.77 -14.84
C ILE A 81 10.07 22.75 -14.96
N GLN A 82 9.00 23.14 -15.65
CA GLN A 82 7.83 22.33 -15.91
C GLN A 82 7.63 22.23 -17.42
N ILE A 83 7.52 21.01 -17.94
CA ILE A 83 7.38 20.76 -19.38
C ILE A 83 6.12 19.94 -19.61
N THR A 84 5.29 20.36 -20.55
CA THR A 84 4.09 19.63 -20.93
C THR A 84 4.42 18.55 -21.96
N LYS A 85 3.98 17.31 -21.71
CA LYS A 85 4.16 16.19 -22.64
C LYS A 85 3.24 16.36 -23.85
N GLU A 86 3.67 15.92 -25.03
CA GLU A 86 2.78 15.92 -26.20
C GLU A 86 1.65 14.89 -26.05
N LYS A 87 1.96 13.72 -25.49
CA LYS A 87 0.99 12.68 -25.14
C LYS A 87 0.97 12.49 -23.64
N SER A 88 -0.23 12.40 -23.07
CA SER A 88 -0.46 12.17 -21.64
C SER A 88 -0.21 10.70 -21.28
N ASP A 89 1.04 10.26 -21.47
CA ASP A 89 1.51 8.91 -21.18
C ASP A 89 2.62 8.95 -20.11
N PRO A 90 2.63 7.99 -19.16
CA PRO A 90 3.68 7.87 -18.17
C PRO A 90 4.97 7.33 -18.81
N TRP A 91 6.10 7.99 -18.57
CA TRP A 91 7.39 7.59 -19.14
C TRP A 91 8.11 6.59 -18.23
N PRO A 92 8.71 5.50 -18.76
CA PRO A 92 9.49 4.58 -17.93
C PRO A 92 10.79 5.22 -17.43
N GLN A 93 11.34 6.18 -18.17
CA GLN A 93 12.55 6.94 -17.86
C GLN A 93 12.47 8.33 -18.50
N LEU A 94 13.22 9.30 -17.97
CA LEU A 94 13.26 10.66 -18.53
C LEU A 94 13.98 10.70 -19.88
N LEU A 95 15.09 9.97 -19.98
CA LEU A 95 16.01 10.02 -21.11
C LEU A 95 15.65 9.02 -22.22
N SER A 96 16.07 9.29 -23.45
CA SER A 96 16.04 8.32 -24.55
C SER A 96 16.85 7.05 -24.19
N ALA A 97 16.50 5.92 -24.82
CA ALA A 97 17.19 4.65 -24.56
C ALA A 97 18.68 4.67 -24.95
N ASP A 98 19.05 5.57 -25.87
CA ASP A 98 20.40 5.69 -26.39
C ASP A 98 21.29 6.61 -25.54
N SER A 99 20.72 7.37 -24.59
CA SER A 99 21.45 8.32 -23.76
C SER A 99 21.83 7.73 -22.38
N PRO A 100 23.12 7.68 -22.02
CA PRO A 100 23.56 7.16 -20.73
C PRO A 100 23.07 8.07 -19.60
N LYS A 101 22.54 7.48 -18.52
CA LYS A 101 22.04 8.24 -17.36
C LYS A 101 23.20 9.02 -16.71
N PRO A 102 23.18 10.37 -16.71
CA PRO A 102 24.23 11.16 -16.09
C PRO A 102 24.17 11.02 -14.56
N ALA A 103 25.34 11.00 -13.90
CA ALA A 103 25.44 10.88 -12.44
C ALA A 103 24.80 12.04 -11.67
N TRP A 104 24.65 13.20 -12.32
CA TRP A 104 24.04 14.40 -11.76
C TRP A 104 22.51 14.40 -11.84
N LEU A 105 21.89 13.52 -12.64
CA LEU A 105 20.44 13.40 -12.80
C LEU A 105 19.86 12.38 -11.81
N LYS A 106 19.04 12.86 -10.88
CA LYS A 106 18.43 12.10 -9.79
C LYS A 106 16.90 12.17 -9.88
N VAL A 107 16.21 11.22 -9.24
CA VAL A 107 14.75 11.26 -9.11
C VAL A 107 14.39 12.27 -8.02
N ASP A 108 13.37 13.09 -8.27
CA ASP A 108 12.82 14.00 -7.28
C ASP A 108 11.84 13.26 -6.36
N PHE A 109 12.33 12.85 -5.20
CA PHE A 109 11.52 12.13 -4.21
C PHE A 109 10.52 13.05 -3.49
N ASP A 110 10.79 14.35 -3.43
CA ASP A 110 9.93 15.32 -2.76
C ASP A 110 8.60 15.46 -3.52
N LYS A 111 8.67 15.49 -4.86
CA LYS A 111 7.45 15.50 -5.71
C LYS A 111 6.77 14.13 -5.83
N LEU A 112 7.49 13.04 -5.59
CA LEU A 112 6.94 11.68 -5.63
C LEU A 112 5.95 11.40 -4.48
N GLN A 113 6.09 12.10 -3.35
CA GLN A 113 5.17 11.98 -2.20
C GLN A 113 3.83 12.69 -2.47
N THR A 114 3.86 13.86 -3.11
CA THR A 114 2.65 14.64 -3.40
C THR A 114 1.65 14.02 -4.39
N GLU A 115 1.99 12.95 -5.12
CA GLU A 115 1.06 12.28 -6.04
C GLU A 115 0.25 11.12 -5.40
N ASP A 116 0.66 10.58 -4.25
CA ASP A 116 0.03 9.40 -3.62
C ASP A 116 -0.63 9.70 -2.24
N ASP A 117 -0.55 10.94 -1.74
CA ASP A 117 -1.04 11.32 -0.39
C ASP A 117 -2.56 11.63 -0.32
N GLU A 118 -3.37 11.20 -1.29
CA GLU A 118 -4.85 11.30 -1.19
C GLU A 118 -5.56 10.00 -0.74
N ASP A 119 -4.87 8.85 -0.59
CA ASP A 119 -5.53 7.59 -0.20
C ASP A 119 -4.87 6.92 1.05
N GLU A 120 -5.45 7.24 2.22
CA GLU A 120 -5.55 6.45 3.48
C GLU A 120 -4.31 5.74 4.08
N LEU A 121 -3.82 6.30 5.20
CA LEU A 121 -2.96 5.60 6.17
C LEU A 121 -3.85 4.90 7.22
N SER A 122 -3.76 3.58 7.38
CA SER A 122 -4.20 2.93 8.63
C SER A 122 -3.13 3.12 9.71
N GLU A 123 -3.54 3.66 10.86
CA GLU A 123 -2.71 4.41 11.82
C GLU A 123 -1.67 3.59 12.61
N ASP A 124 -1.78 2.26 12.71
CA ASP A 124 -1.01 1.49 13.71
C ASP A 124 0.31 0.89 13.17
N ASP A 125 0.39 0.51 11.90
CA ASP A 125 1.59 -0.13 11.32
C ASP A 125 2.60 0.90 10.74
N ASN A 126 2.17 2.16 10.53
CA ASN A 126 3.06 3.26 10.12
C ASN A 126 3.97 3.76 11.25
N GLN A 127 3.57 3.62 12.51
CA GLN A 127 4.36 4.10 13.64
C GLN A 127 5.60 3.25 13.88
N LEU A 128 5.48 1.91 13.82
CA LEU A 128 6.60 1.01 14.02
C LEU A 128 7.57 1.06 12.82
N ARG A 129 7.05 1.15 11.60
CA ARG A 129 7.88 1.27 10.39
C ARG A 129 8.66 2.60 10.33
N ASN A 130 8.03 3.73 10.65
CA ASN A 130 8.73 5.02 10.68
C ASN A 130 9.83 5.08 11.76
N PHE A 131 9.65 4.37 12.87
CA PHE A 131 10.67 4.29 13.91
C PHE A 131 11.89 3.48 13.46
N TYR A 132 11.70 2.30 12.85
CA TYR A 132 12.80 1.46 12.35
C TYR A 132 13.48 2.01 11.09
N GLU A 133 12.74 2.69 10.20
CA GLU A 133 13.28 3.28 8.96
C GLU A 133 14.09 4.56 9.27
N SER A 134 13.86 5.23 10.40
CA SER A 134 14.64 6.40 10.87
C SER A 134 16.06 6.08 11.38
N GLN A 135 16.37 4.81 11.66
CA GLN A 135 17.65 4.42 12.26
C GLN A 135 18.61 3.66 11.33
N HIS A 136 18.18 3.12 10.18
CA HIS A 136 18.93 2.04 9.53
C HIS A 136 19.10 2.02 8.00
N TYR A 137 18.89 3.11 7.24
CA TYR A 137 19.24 3.08 5.81
C TYR A 137 20.37 4.04 5.41
N SER A 138 21.54 3.45 5.22
CA SER A 138 22.70 4.03 4.56
C SER A 138 22.47 4.08 3.02
N PRO A 139 22.94 5.13 2.32
CA PRO A 139 22.46 5.50 0.99
C PRO A 139 23.23 4.74 -0.10
N GLY A 140 22.76 3.55 -0.47
CA GLY A 140 23.41 2.76 -1.51
C GLY A 140 22.44 1.82 -2.19
N SER A 141 22.03 2.19 -3.41
CA SER A 141 21.14 1.46 -4.33
C SER A 141 19.65 1.73 -4.15
N ARG A 142 19.00 2.10 -5.27
CA ARG A 142 17.71 1.56 -5.72
C ARG A 142 17.33 2.16 -7.08
N THR A 143 17.43 1.31 -8.08
CA THR A 143 16.58 1.34 -9.27
C THR A 143 15.11 1.38 -8.83
N SER A 144 14.36 2.38 -9.28
CA SER A 144 12.92 2.51 -9.01
C SER A 144 12.14 1.46 -9.81
N PRO A 145 11.11 0.81 -9.23
CA PRO A 145 10.29 -0.12 -9.99
C PRO A 145 9.34 0.61 -10.96
N PRO A 146 8.97 0.02 -12.11
CA PRO A 146 8.24 0.70 -13.19
C PRO A 146 6.78 1.06 -12.86
N SER A 147 6.21 2.07 -13.54
CA SER A 147 4.92 2.72 -13.24
C SER A 147 3.69 1.79 -13.28
N TRP A 148 3.70 0.70 -14.06
CA TRP A 148 2.61 -0.28 -14.07
C TRP A 148 2.39 -0.95 -12.71
N ASN A 149 3.45 -1.04 -11.88
CA ASN A 149 3.34 -1.56 -10.53
C ASN A 149 2.61 -0.59 -9.59
N ARG A 150 2.53 0.71 -9.90
CA ARG A 150 1.84 1.70 -9.03
C ARG A 150 0.32 1.58 -9.14
N LYS A 151 -0.23 1.52 -10.36
CA LYS A 151 -1.67 1.28 -10.57
C LYS A 151 -2.12 -0.09 -10.02
N ARG A 152 -1.30 -1.14 -10.23
CA ARG A 152 -1.54 -2.45 -9.58
C ARG A 152 -1.50 -2.36 -8.06
N ARG A 153 -0.52 -1.66 -7.48
CA ARG A 153 -0.44 -1.45 -6.03
C ARG A 153 -1.64 -0.71 -5.45
N GLY A 154 -2.16 0.31 -6.13
CA GLY A 154 -3.38 1.01 -5.68
C GLY A 154 -4.61 0.10 -5.66
N GLN A 155 -4.77 -0.72 -6.69
CA GLN A 155 -5.87 -1.69 -6.76
C GLN A 155 -5.70 -2.86 -5.77
N GLU A 156 -4.47 -3.34 -5.58
CA GLU A 156 -4.11 -4.32 -4.55
C GLU A 156 -4.38 -3.75 -3.14
N ARG A 157 -4.04 -2.49 -2.86
CA ARG A 157 -4.36 -1.79 -1.60
C ARG A 157 -5.87 -1.70 -1.35
N LYS A 158 -6.66 -1.23 -2.31
CA LYS A 158 -8.13 -1.18 -2.16
C LYS A 158 -8.70 -2.57 -1.87
N THR A 159 -8.23 -3.59 -2.58
CA THR A 159 -8.66 -4.98 -2.35
C THR A 159 -8.26 -5.49 -0.96
N GLU A 160 -7.07 -5.11 -0.46
CA GLU A 160 -6.62 -5.41 0.90
C GLU A 160 -7.47 -4.73 1.97
N GLU A 161 -7.85 -3.46 1.78
CA GLU A 161 -8.74 -2.73 2.71
C GLU A 161 -10.14 -3.34 2.77
N PHE A 162 -10.76 -3.63 1.62
CA PHE A 162 -12.06 -4.33 1.59
C PHE A 162 -12.01 -5.68 2.30
N ARG A 163 -10.91 -6.42 2.13
CA ARG A 163 -10.67 -7.69 2.81
C ARG A 163 -10.52 -7.51 4.33
N LYS A 164 -9.81 -6.49 4.80
CA LYS A 164 -9.69 -6.18 6.24
C LYS A 164 -11.06 -5.89 6.85
N VAL A 165 -11.84 -5.02 6.21
CA VAL A 165 -13.20 -4.67 6.67
C VAL A 165 -14.10 -5.91 6.71
N TYR A 166 -14.06 -6.74 5.68
CA TYR A 166 -14.79 -8.00 5.64
C TYR A 166 -14.41 -8.94 6.80
N LEU A 167 -13.11 -9.15 7.04
CA LEU A 167 -12.62 -10.01 8.12
C LEU A 167 -13.02 -9.48 9.49
N PHE A 168 -12.96 -8.16 9.68
CA PHE A 168 -13.42 -7.51 10.90
C PHE A 168 -14.92 -7.76 11.14
N LEU A 169 -15.76 -7.51 10.14
CA LEU A 169 -17.20 -7.75 10.23
C LEU A 169 -17.53 -9.22 10.48
N TYR A 170 -16.81 -10.13 9.83
CA TYR A 170 -16.94 -11.57 10.05
C TYR A 170 -16.61 -11.95 11.51
N ASN A 171 -15.47 -11.50 12.01
CA ASN A 171 -15.04 -11.78 13.39
C ASN A 171 -16.01 -11.18 14.41
N LEU A 172 -16.52 -9.98 14.14
CA LEU A 172 -17.55 -9.34 14.96
C LEU A 172 -18.85 -10.16 14.96
N PHE A 173 -19.28 -10.65 13.81
CA PHE A 173 -20.47 -11.50 13.69
C PHE A 173 -20.29 -12.82 14.46
N GLN A 174 -19.13 -13.48 14.34
CA GLN A 174 -18.80 -14.68 15.11
C GLN A 174 -18.82 -14.41 16.62
N PHE A 175 -18.21 -13.30 17.05
CA PHE A 175 -18.22 -12.89 18.45
C PHE A 175 -19.64 -12.69 18.99
N VAL A 176 -20.48 -11.95 18.26
CA VAL A 176 -21.88 -11.73 18.65
C VAL A 176 -22.66 -13.04 18.70
N GLY A 177 -22.44 -13.95 17.74
CA GLY A 177 -23.07 -15.26 17.70
C GLY A 177 -22.75 -16.13 18.92
N PHE A 178 -21.47 -16.24 19.29
CA PHE A 178 -21.06 -16.99 20.49
C PHE A 178 -21.45 -16.29 21.78
N LEU A 179 -21.38 -14.96 21.83
CA LEU A 179 -21.83 -14.19 22.98
C LEU A 179 -23.33 -14.41 23.24
N TYR A 180 -24.15 -14.46 22.20
CA TYR A 180 -25.57 -14.79 22.31
C TYR A 180 -25.78 -16.20 22.91
N VAL A 181 -25.09 -17.22 22.38
CA VAL A 181 -25.18 -18.59 22.91
C VAL A 181 -24.78 -18.63 24.39
N GLY A 182 -23.64 -18.00 24.72
CA GLY A 182 -23.14 -17.93 26.09
C GLY A 182 -24.09 -17.21 27.05
N LEU A 183 -24.68 -16.08 26.64
CA LEU A 183 -25.66 -15.34 27.44
C LEU A 183 -26.93 -16.16 27.69
N VAL A 184 -27.45 -16.84 26.67
CA VAL A 184 -28.63 -17.71 26.83
C VAL A 184 -28.33 -18.85 27.81
N MET A 185 -27.15 -19.47 27.70
CA MET A 185 -26.73 -20.53 28.63
C MET A 185 -26.54 -20.00 30.05
N LEU A 186 -25.92 -18.83 30.21
CA LEU A 186 -25.69 -18.18 31.50
C LEU A 186 -27.01 -17.84 32.19
N ILE A 187 -27.94 -17.19 31.50
CA ILE A 187 -29.26 -16.83 32.04
C ILE A 187 -30.03 -18.08 32.48
N ARG A 188 -30.02 -19.13 31.67
CA ARG A 188 -30.69 -20.39 32.00
C ARG A 188 -30.06 -21.07 33.21
N TYR A 189 -28.72 -21.07 33.30
CA TYR A 189 -28.01 -21.63 34.44
C TYR A 189 -28.27 -20.83 35.73
N SER A 190 -28.28 -19.50 35.65
CA SER A 190 -28.61 -18.64 36.80
C SER A 190 -30.05 -18.82 37.30
N ARG A 191 -30.98 -19.22 36.43
CA ARG A 191 -32.39 -19.43 36.79
C ARG A 191 -32.68 -20.84 37.30
N ASP A 192 -32.21 -21.87 36.58
CA ASP A 192 -32.64 -23.26 36.78
C ASP A 192 -31.52 -24.16 37.34
N GLY A 193 -30.30 -23.63 37.53
CA GLY A 193 -29.16 -24.38 38.06
C GLY A 193 -28.78 -25.58 37.20
N GLU A 194 -28.46 -26.71 37.83
CA GLU A 194 -28.06 -27.94 37.13
C GLU A 194 -29.16 -28.52 36.22
N TYR A 195 -30.43 -28.26 36.51
CA TYR A 195 -31.55 -28.69 35.67
C TYR A 195 -31.55 -28.00 34.30
N SER A 196 -30.88 -26.86 34.17
CA SER A 196 -30.73 -26.16 32.88
C SER A 196 -29.94 -26.99 31.86
N MET A 197 -29.02 -27.85 32.33
CA MET A 197 -28.06 -28.57 31.50
C MET A 197 -28.74 -29.49 30.49
N ALA A 198 -29.78 -30.23 30.92
CA ALA A 198 -30.49 -31.17 30.06
C ALA A 198 -31.28 -30.50 28.92
N GLY A 199 -31.72 -29.25 29.09
CA GLY A 199 -32.44 -28.48 28.07
C GLY A 199 -31.58 -27.50 27.27
N THR A 200 -30.26 -27.56 27.43
CA THR A 200 -29.32 -26.62 26.79
C THR A 200 -29.37 -26.72 25.28
N TRP A 201 -29.26 -27.95 24.76
CA TRP A 201 -29.23 -28.18 23.32
C TRP A 201 -30.51 -27.73 22.62
N GLU A 202 -31.67 -27.92 23.26
CA GLU A 202 -32.95 -27.45 22.72
C GLU A 202 -33.00 -25.92 22.60
N ALA A 203 -32.44 -25.21 23.59
CA ALA A 203 -32.45 -23.76 23.64
C ALA A 203 -31.45 -23.11 22.68
N VAL A 204 -30.21 -23.62 22.62
CA VAL A 204 -29.12 -22.99 21.84
C VAL A 204 -28.71 -23.76 20.58
N GLY A 205 -29.10 -25.02 20.41
CA GLY A 205 -28.60 -25.90 19.35
C GLY A 205 -28.86 -25.38 17.93
N LYS A 206 -29.94 -24.62 17.70
CA LYS A 206 -30.16 -23.94 16.40
C LYS A 206 -29.13 -22.83 16.14
N ALA A 207 -28.88 -21.98 17.13
CA ALA A 207 -27.90 -20.91 17.04
C ALA A 207 -26.47 -21.47 16.95
N MET A 208 -26.15 -22.49 17.76
CA MET A 208 -24.87 -23.19 17.75
C MET A 208 -24.53 -23.78 16.37
N ARG A 209 -25.50 -24.46 15.73
CA ARG A 209 -25.32 -25.00 14.36
C ARG A 209 -25.01 -23.90 13.36
N LEU A 210 -25.73 -22.78 13.40
CA LEU A 210 -25.52 -21.67 12.47
C LEU A 210 -24.13 -21.04 12.64
N VAL A 211 -23.72 -20.74 13.88
CA VAL A 211 -22.43 -20.10 14.15
C VAL A 211 -21.27 -21.02 13.78
N ILE A 212 -21.37 -22.32 14.05
CA ILE A 212 -20.35 -23.31 13.67
C ILE A 212 -20.32 -23.57 12.16
N CYS A 213 -21.48 -23.58 11.48
CA CYS A 213 -21.48 -23.63 10.01
C CYS A 213 -20.73 -22.44 9.41
N LEU A 214 -20.89 -21.25 9.98
CA LEU A 214 -20.18 -20.06 9.53
C LEU A 214 -18.68 -20.08 9.86
N GLN A 215 -18.21 -20.98 10.74
CA GLN A 215 -16.77 -21.20 10.96
C GLN A 215 -16.10 -21.92 9.79
N LEU A 216 -16.84 -22.58 8.89
CA LEU A 216 -16.27 -23.10 7.63
C LEU A 216 -15.59 -21.99 6.81
N LEU A 217 -16.05 -20.75 6.94
CA LEU A 217 -15.43 -19.60 6.28
C LEU A 217 -13.99 -19.36 6.78
N GLU A 218 -13.66 -19.71 8.03
CA GLU A 218 -12.28 -19.60 8.57
C GLU A 218 -11.29 -20.53 7.84
N VAL A 219 -11.78 -21.66 7.30
CA VAL A 219 -10.97 -22.57 6.47
C VAL A 219 -10.85 -22.03 5.05
N LEU A 220 -11.90 -21.38 4.56
CA LEU A 220 -11.93 -20.78 3.21
C LEU A 220 -11.09 -19.52 3.11
N HIS A 221 -10.93 -18.73 4.18
CA HIS A 221 -10.17 -17.49 4.13
C HIS A 221 -8.69 -17.72 3.77
N PRO A 222 -7.94 -18.67 4.37
CA PRO A 222 -6.61 -19.02 3.90
C PRO A 222 -6.59 -19.62 2.49
N MET A 223 -7.57 -20.47 2.14
CA MET A 223 -7.63 -21.13 0.83
C MET A 223 -7.83 -20.15 -0.33
N LEU A 224 -8.65 -19.13 -0.12
CA LEU A 224 -8.94 -18.08 -1.11
C LEU A 224 -7.95 -16.90 -1.02
N GLY A 225 -6.95 -17.00 -0.15
CA GLY A 225 -5.92 -15.98 0.03
C GLY A 225 -6.36 -14.76 0.85
N TYR A 226 -7.52 -14.78 1.52
CA TYR A 226 -8.03 -13.77 2.45
C TYR A 226 -7.34 -13.74 3.83
N THR A 227 -6.51 -14.71 4.20
CA THR A 227 -5.61 -14.59 5.37
C THR A 227 -4.22 -15.16 5.07
N ARG A 228 -3.16 -14.49 5.51
CA ARG A 228 -1.79 -15.02 5.41
C ARG A 228 -1.58 -16.02 6.56
N GLY A 229 -1.86 -17.30 6.31
CA GLY A 229 -1.71 -18.35 7.31
C GLY A 229 -1.86 -19.76 6.72
N SER A 230 -1.37 -20.77 7.43
CA SER A 230 -1.54 -22.18 7.03
C SER A 230 -3.00 -22.60 7.20
N PHE A 231 -3.64 -23.06 6.13
CA PHE A 231 -5.04 -23.52 6.15
C PHE A 231 -5.25 -24.79 7.00
N LEU A 232 -4.18 -25.53 7.32
CA LEU A 232 -4.26 -26.78 8.08
C LEU A 232 -4.74 -26.55 9.52
N HIS A 233 -4.31 -25.46 10.15
CA HIS A 233 -4.69 -25.15 11.53
C HIS A 233 -6.20 -24.90 11.68
N PRO A 234 -6.84 -23.98 10.93
CA PRO A 234 -8.29 -23.80 10.98
C PRO A 234 -9.03 -25.04 10.49
N MET A 235 -8.52 -25.80 9.51
CA MET A 235 -9.17 -27.03 9.06
C MET A 235 -9.32 -28.06 10.19
N VAL A 236 -8.27 -28.30 10.98
CA VAL A 236 -8.32 -29.27 12.09
C VAL A 236 -9.23 -28.78 13.21
N LEU A 237 -9.13 -27.50 13.58
CA LEU A 237 -9.93 -26.94 14.68
C LEU A 237 -11.42 -26.85 14.33
N VAL A 238 -11.75 -26.26 13.18
CA VAL A 238 -13.13 -26.13 12.71
C VAL A 238 -13.71 -27.51 12.37
N GLY A 239 -12.92 -28.37 11.74
CA GLY A 239 -13.32 -29.75 11.46
C GLY A 239 -13.67 -30.53 12.73
N GLY A 240 -12.89 -30.37 13.80
CA GLY A 240 -13.18 -30.95 15.10
C GLY A 240 -14.51 -30.46 15.69
N ARG A 241 -14.78 -29.15 15.65
CA ARG A 241 -16.04 -28.58 16.14
C ARG A 241 -17.25 -29.05 15.34
N ILE A 242 -17.14 -29.07 14.01
CA ILE A 242 -18.19 -29.58 13.12
C ILE A 242 -18.47 -31.05 13.40
N PHE A 243 -17.43 -31.86 13.53
CA PHE A 243 -17.57 -33.28 13.86
C PHE A 243 -18.29 -33.48 15.21
N MET A 244 -17.88 -32.77 16.26
CA MET A 244 -18.52 -32.87 17.57
C MET A 244 -20.01 -32.49 17.51
N VAL A 245 -20.34 -31.39 16.83
CA VAL A 245 -21.69 -30.84 16.86
C VAL A 245 -22.64 -31.58 15.92
N PHE A 246 -22.22 -31.88 14.68
CA PHE A 246 -23.09 -32.52 13.69
C PHE A 246 -23.04 -34.06 13.77
N ALA A 247 -21.84 -34.65 13.94
CA ALA A 247 -21.70 -36.10 13.92
C ALA A 247 -21.91 -36.75 15.30
N MET A 248 -21.57 -36.08 16.41
CA MET A 248 -21.76 -36.66 17.75
C MET A 248 -23.04 -36.19 18.45
N ILE A 249 -23.40 -34.90 18.37
CA ILE A 249 -24.55 -34.35 19.12
C ILE A 249 -25.84 -34.36 18.29
N ASP A 250 -25.81 -33.86 17.05
CA ASP A 250 -27.02 -33.78 16.21
C ASP A 250 -27.49 -35.18 15.74
N ALA A 251 -26.54 -36.07 15.42
CA ALA A 251 -26.85 -37.43 14.95
C ALA A 251 -27.42 -38.36 16.04
N GLU A 252 -27.13 -38.10 17.33
CA GLU A 252 -27.58 -38.94 18.46
C GLU A 252 -28.41 -38.14 19.46
N PRO A 253 -29.76 -38.20 19.39
CA PRO A 253 -30.65 -37.47 20.29
C PRO A 253 -30.41 -37.74 21.78
N ARG A 254 -29.91 -38.93 22.13
CA ARG A 254 -29.58 -39.30 23.52
C ARG A 254 -28.39 -38.53 24.09
N MET A 255 -27.55 -37.94 23.24
CA MET A 255 -26.43 -37.09 23.67
C MET A 255 -26.88 -35.69 24.06
N GLN A 256 -28.00 -35.21 23.51
CA GLN A 256 -28.47 -33.82 23.63
C GLN A 256 -28.89 -33.44 25.06
N THR A 257 -29.30 -34.43 25.86
CA THR A 257 -29.71 -34.24 27.26
C THR A 257 -28.57 -34.43 28.26
N LYS A 258 -27.38 -34.85 27.80
CA LYS A 258 -26.24 -35.09 28.68
C LYS A 258 -25.54 -33.78 29.04
N PRO A 259 -25.03 -33.66 30.28
CA PRO A 259 -24.34 -32.44 30.73
C PRO A 259 -23.06 -32.13 29.92
N VAL A 260 -22.48 -33.11 29.21
CA VAL A 260 -21.34 -32.89 28.32
C VAL A 260 -21.61 -31.83 27.24
N VAL A 261 -22.86 -31.69 26.79
CA VAL A 261 -23.24 -30.69 25.78
C VAL A 261 -23.22 -29.27 26.33
N PHE A 262 -23.37 -29.10 27.64
CA PHE A 262 -23.29 -27.79 28.29
C PHE A 262 -21.84 -27.29 28.40
N TYR A 263 -20.87 -28.19 28.49
CA TYR A 263 -19.44 -27.85 28.62
C TYR A 263 -18.74 -27.64 27.27
N LEU A 264 -19.44 -27.90 26.16
CA LEU A 264 -18.92 -27.87 24.80
C LEU A 264 -19.21 -26.54 24.11
#